data_AF-A0A537JZZ8-F1
#
_entry.id   AF-A0A537JZZ8-F1
#
_cell.length_a   1.000
_cell.length_b   1.000
_cell.length_c   1.000
_cell.angle_alpha   90.00
_cell.angle_beta   90.00
_cell.angle_gamma   90.00
#
_symmetry.space_group_name_H-M   'P 1'
#
loop_
_entity.id
_entity.type
_entity.pdbx_description
1 polymer ?
#
loop_
_entity_poly.entity_id
_entity_poly.type
_entity_poly.pdbx_seq_one_letter_code
_entity_poly.pdbx_strand_id
1 'polypeptide(L)'
;MGRRLLSAPPLAPFAAVFPGQGAQYVGMGREVVERFPQAREVFDRASAAAGFDLLDLCVRGPEDALRATANTQPAILTTSLACLATLPASPEVAAGLSLGEYTALVCAGSLHLEDAVRLV
;
A
#
# COMPACT_ATOMS: atom_id res chain seq x y z
N MET A 1 21.01 38.96 -16.27
CA MET A 1 19.70 38.90 -15.57
C MET A 1 19.34 37.41 -15.44
N GLY A 2 19.83 36.77 -14.37
CA GLY A 2 19.72 35.32 -14.19
C GLY A 2 18.33 34.93 -13.69
N ARG A 3 17.61 34.10 -14.44
CA ARG A 3 16.37 33.46 -13.98
C ARG A 3 16.71 32.60 -12.77
N ARG A 4 16.26 33.00 -11.58
CA ARG A 4 16.17 32.11 -10.43
C ARG A 4 15.25 30.95 -10.84
N LEU A 5 15.80 29.74 -10.85
CA LEU A 5 15.01 28.52 -10.85
C LEU A 5 14.23 28.54 -9.53
N LEU A 6 12.94 28.91 -9.58
CA LEU A 6 12.07 28.81 -8.43
C LEU A 6 11.94 27.31 -8.11
N SER A 7 12.40 26.89 -6.93
CA SER A 7 12.15 25.54 -6.45
C SER A 7 10.63 25.34 -6.39
N ALA A 8 10.14 24.17 -6.82
CA ALA A 8 8.74 23.83 -6.65
C ALA A 8 8.32 24.08 -5.18
N PRO A 9 7.13 24.65 -4.92
CA PRO A 9 6.67 24.84 -3.56
C PRO A 9 6.68 23.49 -2.84
N PRO A 10 7.04 23.44 -1.54
CA PRO A 10 6.92 22.21 -0.77
C PRO A 10 5.48 21.71 -0.86
N LEU A 11 5.33 20.38 -0.97
CA LEU A 11 4.02 19.76 -0.95
C LEU A 11 3.26 20.19 0.30
N ALA A 12 2.00 20.56 0.13
CA ALA A 12 1.15 20.84 1.28
C ALA A 12 1.08 19.59 2.17
N PRO A 13 1.12 19.76 3.50
CA PRO A 13 0.85 18.67 4.43
C PRO A 13 -0.44 17.93 4.08
N PHE A 14 -0.42 16.61 4.22
CA PHE A 14 -1.60 15.78 3.97
C PHE A 14 -1.72 14.66 5.01
N ALA A 15 -2.96 14.20 5.17
CA ALA A 15 -3.28 13.02 5.96
C ALA A 15 -3.63 11.85 5.04
N ALA A 16 -3.17 10.64 5.40
CA ALA A 16 -3.53 9.41 4.72
C ALA A 16 -4.58 8.65 5.54
N VAL A 17 -5.68 8.24 4.88
CA VAL A 17 -6.71 7.39 5.49
C VAL A 17 -6.78 6.09 4.71
N PHE A 18 -6.52 4.98 5.38
CA PHE A 18 -6.41 3.67 4.73
C PHE A 18 -7.71 2.87 4.87
N PRO A 19 -8.18 2.24 3.76
CA PRO A 19 -9.40 1.45 3.79
C PRO A 19 -9.23 0.13 4.55
N GLY A 20 -10.33 -0.38 5.08
CA GLY A 20 -10.41 -1.71 5.68
C GLY A 20 -10.92 -2.79 4.71
N GLN A 21 -11.21 -3.97 5.26
CA GLN A 21 -11.83 -5.08 4.52
C GLN A 21 -13.13 -4.64 3.82
N GLY A 22 -13.33 -5.08 2.59
CA GLY A 22 -14.45 -4.70 1.72
C GLY A 22 -14.04 -3.84 0.52
N ALA A 23 -12.83 -3.25 0.55
CA ALA A 23 -12.30 -2.44 -0.55
C ALA A 23 -11.55 -3.25 -1.63
N GLN A 24 -11.33 -4.55 -1.42
CA GLN A 24 -10.61 -5.42 -2.35
C GLN A 24 -11.39 -5.68 -3.64
N TYR A 25 -10.67 -5.78 -4.76
CA TYR A 25 -11.21 -6.20 -6.05
C TYR A 25 -10.11 -6.83 -6.90
N VAL A 26 -10.47 -7.76 -7.78
CA VAL A 26 -9.52 -8.35 -8.73
C VAL A 26 -9.07 -7.28 -9.73
N GLY A 27 -7.76 -7.15 -9.91
CA GLY A 27 -7.11 -6.11 -10.69
C GLY A 27 -6.47 -5.01 -9.86
N MET A 28 -6.71 -4.94 -8.54
CA MET A 28 -6.07 -3.94 -7.68
C MET A 28 -4.55 -4.09 -7.69
N GLY A 29 -3.84 -2.97 -7.57
CA GLY A 29 -2.37 -2.95 -7.58
C GLY A 29 -1.71 -3.08 -8.97
N ARG A 30 -2.43 -3.49 -10.02
CA ARG A 30 -1.85 -3.65 -11.38
C ARG A 30 -1.21 -2.38 -11.91
N GLU A 31 -2.00 -1.31 -12.05
CA GLU A 31 -1.56 -0.06 -12.69
C GLU A 31 -0.40 0.60 -11.94
N VAL A 32 -0.41 0.52 -10.61
CA VAL A 32 0.64 1.12 -9.79
C VAL A 32 1.95 0.35 -9.90
N VAL A 33 1.90 -0.99 -9.91
CA VAL A 33 3.09 -1.84 -10.08
C VAL A 33 3.69 -1.72 -11.48
N GLU A 34 2.84 -1.59 -12.51
CA GLU A 34 3.30 -1.41 -13.90
C GLU A 34 4.02 -0.07 -14.10
N ARG A 35 3.69 0.96 -13.32
CA ARG A 35 4.24 2.32 -13.47
C ARG A 35 5.38 2.65 -12.52
N PHE A 36 5.39 2.07 -11.33
CA PHE A 36 6.28 2.49 -10.24
C PHE A 36 7.06 1.29 -9.68
N PRO A 37 8.39 1.22 -9.88
CA PRO A 37 9.23 0.16 -9.32
C PRO A 37 9.13 0.03 -7.80
N GLN A 38 8.93 1.13 -7.08
CA GLN A 38 8.76 1.14 -5.62
C GLN A 38 7.50 0.40 -5.18
N ALA A 39 6.41 0.50 -5.96
CA ALA A 39 5.20 -0.27 -5.71
C ALA A 39 5.43 -1.77 -5.92
N ARG A 40 6.22 -2.14 -6.95
CA ARG A 40 6.63 -3.53 -7.18
C ARG A 40 7.43 -4.08 -5.99
N GLU A 41 8.39 -3.33 -5.47
CA GLU A 41 9.19 -3.72 -4.31
C GLU A 41 8.34 -3.99 -3.06
N VAL A 42 7.29 -3.19 -2.83
CA VAL A 42 6.35 -3.41 -1.72
C VAL A 42 5.63 -4.76 -1.88
N PHE A 43 5.13 -5.06 -3.08
CA PHE A 43 4.46 -6.34 -3.37
C PHE A 43 5.42 -7.55 -3.25
N ASP A 44 6.66 -7.42 -3.71
CA ASP A 44 7.65 -8.50 -3.61
C ASP A 44 7.97 -8.82 -2.14
N ARG A 45 8.19 -7.80 -1.31
CA ARG A 45 8.42 -7.96 0.14
C ARG A 45 7.22 -8.57 0.85
N ALA A 46 6.01 -8.09 0.53
CA ALA A 46 4.79 -8.60 1.11
C ALA A 46 4.53 -10.07 0.72
N SER A 47 4.73 -10.42 -0.56
CA SER A 47 4.57 -11.79 -1.04
C SER A 47 5.54 -12.76 -0.34
N ALA A 48 6.79 -12.33 -0.15
CA ALA A 48 7.77 -13.09 0.60
C ALA A 48 7.36 -13.28 2.08
N ALA A 49 6.76 -12.27 2.71
CA ALA A 49 6.28 -12.37 4.08
C ALA A 49 5.02 -13.25 4.22
N ALA A 50 4.10 -13.18 3.26
CA ALA A 50 2.86 -13.95 3.22
C ALA A 50 3.09 -15.43 2.84
N GLY A 51 4.18 -15.73 2.13
CA GLY A 51 4.50 -17.08 1.66
C GLY A 51 3.77 -17.50 0.37
N PHE A 52 3.13 -16.55 -0.32
CA PHE A 52 2.48 -16.75 -1.61
C PHE A 52 2.50 -15.46 -2.43
N ASP A 53 2.23 -15.55 -3.73
CA ASP A 53 2.22 -14.40 -4.63
C ASP A 53 0.97 -13.55 -4.42
N LEU A 54 1.10 -12.50 -3.60
CA LEU A 54 0.02 -11.56 -3.31
C LEU A 54 -0.34 -10.73 -4.54
N LEU A 55 0.63 -10.40 -5.39
CA LEU A 55 0.37 -9.59 -6.58
C LEU A 55 -0.45 -10.40 -7.59
N ASP A 56 -0.11 -11.66 -7.82
CA ASP A 56 -0.88 -12.59 -8.64
C ASP A 56 -2.33 -12.66 -8.18
N LEU A 57 -2.54 -12.91 -6.87
CA LEU A 57 -3.88 -12.99 -6.30
C LEU A 57 -4.66 -11.69 -6.46
N CYS A 58 -4.03 -10.54 -6.19
CA CYS A 58 -4.65 -9.22 -6.38
C CYS A 58 -5.04 -8.98 -7.84
N VAL A 59 -4.17 -9.35 -8.79
CA VAL A 59 -4.29 -8.95 -10.19
C VAL A 59 -5.13 -9.91 -11.03
N ARG A 60 -5.10 -11.21 -10.71
CA ARG A 60 -5.72 -12.29 -11.47
C ARG A 60 -6.82 -13.03 -10.70
N GLY A 61 -6.85 -12.91 -9.37
CA GLY A 61 -7.84 -13.57 -8.55
C GLY A 61 -7.57 -15.08 -8.39
N PRO A 62 -8.60 -15.92 -8.21
CA PRO A 62 -10.03 -15.61 -8.40
C PRO A 62 -10.62 -14.77 -7.25
N GLU A 63 -11.79 -14.17 -7.51
CA GLU A 63 -12.41 -13.19 -6.59
C GLU A 63 -12.80 -13.79 -5.23
N ASP A 64 -13.30 -15.02 -5.21
CA ASP A 64 -13.63 -15.76 -4.00
C ASP A 64 -12.40 -16.04 -3.13
N ALA A 65 -11.28 -16.44 -3.76
CA ALA A 65 -10.01 -16.59 -3.06
C ALA A 65 -9.51 -15.25 -2.50
N LEU A 66 -9.59 -14.16 -3.28
CA LEU A 66 -9.22 -12.82 -2.80
C LEU A 66 -10.10 -12.36 -1.64
N ARG A 67 -11.39 -12.72 -1.62
CA ARG A 67 -12.36 -12.37 -0.57
C ARG A 67 -12.23 -13.19 0.71
N ALA A 68 -11.43 -14.26 0.75
CA ALA A 68 -11.12 -14.94 1.99
C ALA A 68 -10.35 -13.98 2.91
N THR A 69 -10.79 -13.81 4.17
CA THR A 69 -10.20 -12.82 5.10
C THR A 69 -8.67 -12.92 5.22
N ALA A 70 -8.13 -14.14 5.31
CA ALA A 70 -6.68 -14.39 5.37
C ALA A 70 -5.90 -13.89 4.14
N ASN A 71 -6.58 -13.69 3.01
CA ASN A 71 -6.01 -13.15 1.78
C ASN A 71 -6.33 -11.67 1.61
N THR A 72 -7.58 -11.28 1.86
CA THR A 72 -8.06 -9.90 1.71
C THR A 72 -7.24 -8.94 2.56
N GLN A 73 -6.95 -9.31 3.79
CA GLN A 73 -6.26 -8.44 4.73
C GLN A 73 -4.84 -8.05 4.28
N PRO A 74 -3.93 -8.99 4.02
CA PRO A 74 -2.60 -8.65 3.52
C PRO A 74 -2.65 -8.01 2.13
N ALA A 75 -3.65 -8.34 1.30
CA ALA A 75 -3.80 -7.77 -0.04
C ALA A 75 -4.16 -6.27 -0.03
N ILE A 76 -5.11 -5.85 0.82
CA ILE A 76 -5.48 -4.43 0.98
C ILE A 76 -4.34 -3.63 1.61
N LEU A 77 -3.70 -4.18 2.64
CA LEU A 77 -2.56 -3.54 3.30
C LEU A 77 -1.43 -3.30 2.29
N THR A 78 -1.05 -4.33 1.55
CA THR A 78 0.02 -4.25 0.54
C THR A 78 -0.30 -3.26 -0.55
N THR A 79 -1.52 -3.31 -1.10
CA THR A 79 -1.94 -2.40 -2.18
C THR A 79 -1.94 -0.94 -1.69
N SER A 80 -2.38 -0.69 -0.46
CA SER A 80 -2.39 0.65 0.13
C SER A 80 -0.98 1.23 0.30
N LEU A 81 -0.04 0.42 0.81
CA LEU A 81 1.36 0.82 0.96
C LEU A 81 2.08 0.96 -0.38
N ALA A 82 1.72 0.15 -1.38
CA ALA A 82 2.24 0.28 -2.73
C ALA A 82 1.82 1.62 -3.35
N CYS A 83 0.57 2.05 -3.18
CA CYS A 83 0.11 3.38 -3.57
C CYS A 83 0.85 4.49 -2.82
N LEU A 84 0.99 4.36 -1.49
CA LEU A 84 1.71 5.31 -0.65
C LEU A 84 3.16 5.50 -1.12
N ALA A 85 3.85 4.41 -1.47
CA ALA A 85 5.24 4.43 -1.92
C ALA A 85 5.47 5.19 -3.24
N THR A 86 4.41 5.48 -4.00
CA THR A 86 4.50 6.30 -5.22
C THR A 86 4.41 7.79 -4.94
N LEU A 87 4.00 8.18 -3.73
CA LEU A 87 3.89 9.58 -3.37
C LEU A 87 5.29 10.18 -3.10
N PRO A 88 5.53 11.42 -3.51
CA PRO A 88 6.82 12.09 -3.34
C PRO A 88 7.14 12.53 -1.89
N ALA A 89 6.19 12.36 -0.96
CA ALA A 89 6.34 12.73 0.44
C ALA A 89 5.50 11.81 1.33
N SER A 90 5.91 11.67 2.59
CA SER A 90 5.14 10.95 3.61
C SER A 90 4.03 11.84 4.19
N PRO A 91 2.88 11.26 4.57
CA PRO A 91 1.82 11.99 5.26
C PRO A 91 2.27 12.43 6.66
N GLU A 92 1.71 13.53 7.16
CA GLU A 92 1.93 13.97 8.55
C GLU A 92 1.07 13.20 9.55
N VAL A 93 -0.10 12.71 9.09
CA VAL A 93 -1.06 11.97 9.90
C VAL A 93 -1.54 10.76 9.11
N ALA A 94 -1.63 9.62 9.78
CA ALA A 94 -2.19 8.39 9.23
C ALA A 94 -3.31 7.88 10.13
N ALA A 95 -4.38 7.36 9.52
CA ALA A 95 -5.47 6.66 10.20
C ALA A 95 -5.99 5.54 9.30
N GLY A 96 -6.73 4.59 9.86
CA GLY A 96 -7.42 3.62 9.04
C GLY A 96 -8.66 3.01 9.69
N LEU A 97 -9.50 2.40 8.86
CA LEU A 97 -10.71 1.73 9.33
C LEU A 97 -10.44 0.23 9.51
N SER A 98 -10.56 -0.27 10.74
CA SER A 98 -10.36 -1.70 11.05
C SER A 98 -8.98 -2.17 10.56
N LEU A 99 -8.91 -3.08 9.58
CA LEU A 99 -7.66 -3.49 8.93
C LEU A 99 -6.77 -2.30 8.51
N GLY A 100 -7.38 -1.21 8.04
CA GLY A 100 -6.64 -0.02 7.61
C GLY A 100 -5.76 0.58 8.72
N GLU A 101 -6.08 0.34 10.00
CA GLU A 101 -5.27 0.78 11.14
C GLU A 101 -3.86 0.15 11.09
N TYR A 102 -3.74 -1.13 10.68
CA TYR A 102 -2.43 -1.77 10.51
C TYR A 102 -1.62 -1.11 9.41
N THR A 103 -2.26 -0.73 8.29
CA THR A 103 -1.63 0.06 7.24
C THR A 103 -1.17 1.42 7.77
N ALA A 104 -1.97 2.08 8.61
CA ALA A 104 -1.61 3.35 9.25
C ALA A 104 -0.40 3.20 10.18
N LEU A 105 -0.34 2.11 10.96
CA LEU A 105 0.81 1.80 11.82
C LEU A 105 2.09 1.54 11.01
N VAL A 106 2.00 0.89 9.86
CA VAL A 106 3.15 0.72 8.95
C VAL A 106 3.56 2.06 8.33
N CYS A 107 2.60 2.86 7.89
CA CYS A 107 2.84 4.22 7.38
C CYS A 107 3.54 5.10 8.42
N ALA A 108 3.19 4.96 9.71
CA ALA A 108 3.81 5.71 10.81
C ALA A 108 5.17 5.15 11.25
N GLY A 109 5.61 4.01 10.71
CA GLY A 109 6.85 3.33 11.11
C GLY A 109 6.77 2.59 12.44
N SER A 110 5.58 2.48 13.04
CA SER A 110 5.35 1.75 14.30
C SER A 110 5.32 0.24 14.11
N LEU A 111 5.10 -0.23 12.87
CA LEU A 111 5.08 -1.65 12.50
C LEU A 111 5.82 -1.86 11.18
N HIS A 112 6.63 -2.90 11.08
CA HIS A 112 7.28 -3.25 9.81
C HIS A 112 6.27 -3.91 8.85
N LEU A 113 6.41 -3.67 7.54
CA LEU A 113 5.55 -4.25 6.50
C LEU A 113 5.42 -5.77 6.65
N GLU A 114 6.55 -6.46 6.79
CA GLU A 114 6.59 -7.92 6.83
C GLU A 114 5.91 -8.48 8.08
N ASP A 115 5.99 -7.78 9.21
CA ASP A 115 5.32 -8.17 10.45
C ASP A 115 3.82 -7.92 10.35
N ALA A 116 3.42 -6.78 9.75
CA ALA A 116 2.03 -6.48 9.51
C ALA A 116 1.37 -7.51 8.59
N VAL A 117 2.03 -7.90 7.50
CA VAL A 117 1.53 -8.93 6.56
C VAL A 117 1.34 -10.28 7.23
N ARG A 118 2.21 -10.67 8.18
CA ARG A 118 2.08 -11.94 8.92
C ARG A 118 1.02 -11.89 10.02
N LEU A 119 0.72 -10.70 10.51
CA LEU A 119 -0.21 -10.49 11.62
C LEU A 119 -1.67 -10.49 11.17
N VAL A 120 -1.97 -10.02 9.96
CA VAL A 120 -3.33 -9.82 9.43
C VAL A 120 -3.82 -10.96 8.54
#